data_AF-A0A7N0VAB0-F1
#
_entry.id   AF-A0A7N0VAB0-F1
#
_cell.length_a   1.000
_cell.length_b   1.000
_cell.length_c   1.000
_cell.angle_alpha   90.00
_cell.angle_beta   90.00
_cell.angle_gamma   90.00
#
_symmetry.space_group_name_H-M   'P 1'
#
loop_
_entity.id
_entity.type
_entity.pdbx_description
1 polymer ?
#
loop_
_entity_poly.entity_id
_entity_poly.type
_entity_poly.pdbx_seq_one_letter_code
_entity_poly.pdbx_strand_id
1 'polypeptide(L)'
;MLKKQRDANRPYGAICASPAYVLEPHGLLRGKKATAFPTLCDKLSDQSEINNRVVIDGNLITSRGPGTTLEFALAIVEKFFGREKALELAKAMIFLHN
;
A
#
# COMPACT_ATOMS: atom_id res chain seq x y z
N MET A 1 15.29 9.76 -2.46
CA MET A 1 14.40 9.29 -3.54
C MET A 1 12.91 9.42 -3.18
N LEU A 2 12.42 8.80 -2.10
CA LEU A 2 10.99 8.78 -1.76
C LEU A 2 10.35 10.16 -1.52
N LYS A 3 11.03 11.08 -0.81
CA LYS A 3 10.54 12.46 -0.64
C LYS A 3 10.28 13.16 -1.99
N LYS A 4 11.22 13.02 -2.93
CA LYS A 4 11.04 13.54 -4.30
C LYS A 4 9.84 12.93 -5.02
N GLN A 5 9.52 11.65 -4.80
CA GLN A 5 8.31 11.04 -5.37
C GLN A 5 7.06 11.70 -4.78
N ARG A 6 6.96 11.77 -3.45
CA ARG A 6 5.83 12.40 -2.76
C ARG A 6 5.64 13.86 -3.18
N ASP A 7 6.72 14.66 -3.16
CA ASP A 7 6.67 16.10 -3.43
C ASP A 7 6.32 16.39 -4.90
N ALA A 8 6.67 15.48 -5.83
CA ALA A 8 6.25 15.54 -7.24
C ALA A 8 4.89 14.86 -7.51
N ASN A 9 4.14 14.50 -6.46
CA ASN A 9 2.88 13.73 -6.55
C ASN A 9 2.99 12.43 -7.38
N ARG A 10 4.18 11.83 -7.41
CA ARG A 10 4.44 10.55 -8.09
C ARG A 10 4.11 9.39 -7.17
N PRO A 11 3.75 8.22 -7.73
CA PRO A 11 3.44 7.04 -6.94
C PRO A 11 4.58 6.60 -6.02
N TYR A 12 4.22 6.19 -4.81
CA TYR A 12 5.11 5.50 -3.88
C TYR A 12 4.30 4.59 -2.96
N GLY A 13 4.96 3.62 -2.35
CA GLY A 13 4.28 2.67 -1.48
C GLY A 13 5.22 1.88 -0.59
N ALA A 14 4.63 1.18 0.37
CA ALA A 14 5.35 0.38 1.34
C ALA A 14 4.49 -0.77 1.87
N ILE A 15 5.11 -1.91 2.12
CA ILE A 15 4.45 -3.11 2.66
C ILE A 15 5.17 -3.58 3.93
N CYS A 16 4.46 -4.30 4.79
CA CYS A 16 5.02 -4.92 5.98
C CYS A 16 5.55 -3.88 6.99
N ALA A 17 6.83 -3.92 7.32
CA ALA A 17 7.43 -3.02 8.30
C ALA A 17 7.78 -1.63 7.74
N SER A 18 7.86 -1.51 6.41
CA SER A 18 8.31 -0.29 5.73
C SER A 18 7.43 0.95 5.98
N PRO A 19 6.08 0.86 6.09
CA PRO A 19 5.27 2.02 6.48
C PRO A 19 5.68 2.59 7.84
N ALA A 20 5.86 1.73 8.85
CA ALA A 20 6.19 2.12 10.23
C ALA A 20 7.66 2.55 10.41
N TYR A 21 8.61 1.90 9.73
CA TYR A 21 10.05 2.20 9.93
C TYR A 21 10.63 3.18 8.92
N VAL A 22 10.03 3.32 7.73
CA VAL A 22 10.54 4.20 6.68
C VAL A 22 9.60 5.36 6.45
N LEU A 23 8.32 5.11 6.16
CA LEU A 23 7.43 6.19 5.74
C LEU A 23 7.06 7.13 6.90
N GLU A 24 6.64 6.59 8.04
CA GLU A 24 6.24 7.37 9.21
C GLU A 24 7.39 8.27 9.72
N PRO A 25 8.60 7.75 10.05
CA PRO A 25 9.63 8.57 10.68
C PRO A 25 10.21 9.64 9.73
N HIS A 26 10.06 9.44 8.42
CA HIS A 26 10.51 10.41 7.41
C HIS A 26 9.41 11.40 6.99
N GLY A 27 8.25 11.37 7.65
CA GLY A 27 7.12 12.25 7.42
C GLY A 27 6.40 12.00 6.09
N LEU A 28 6.59 10.84 5.47
CA LEU A 28 5.99 10.48 4.18
C LEU A 28 4.51 10.07 4.32
N LEU A 29 3.99 9.94 5.55
CA LEU A 29 2.57 9.64 5.85
C LEU A 29 1.79 10.86 6.38
N ARG A 30 2.38 12.05 6.45
CA ARG A 30 1.68 13.25 6.97
C ARG A 30 0.42 13.54 6.14
N GLY A 31 -0.74 13.53 6.81
CA GLY A 31 -2.04 13.76 6.17
C GLY A 31 -2.48 12.64 5.24
N LYS A 32 -1.93 11.43 5.40
CA LYS A 32 -2.24 10.25 4.60
C LYS A 32 -2.65 9.08 5.49
N LYS A 33 -3.65 8.33 5.04
CA LYS A 33 -4.04 7.07 5.64
C LYS A 33 -3.11 5.95 5.17
N ALA A 34 -2.76 5.05 6.08
CA ALA A 34 -1.89 3.92 5.79
C ALA A 34 -2.22 2.69 6.63
N THR A 35 -1.67 1.55 6.21
CA THR A 35 -1.63 0.32 6.99
C THR A 35 -0.18 -0.19 7.07
N ALA A 36 0.10 -1.08 8.01
CA ALA A 36 1.42 -1.66 8.24
C ALA A 36 1.29 -3.12 8.73
N PHE A 37 2.44 -3.74 9.01
CA PHE A 37 2.45 -5.03 9.70
C PHE A 37 1.73 -4.92 11.06
N PRO A 38 0.86 -5.88 11.44
CA PRO A 38 -0.04 -5.72 12.58
C PRO A 38 0.64 -5.30 13.89
N THR A 39 1.81 -5.88 14.21
CA THR A 39 2.56 -5.58 15.44
C THR A 39 3.36 -4.28 15.38
N LEU A 40 3.24 -3.52 14.28
CA LEU A 40 3.91 -2.24 14.06
C LEU A 40 2.90 -1.11 13.78
N CYS A 41 1.59 -1.39 13.78
CA CYS A 41 0.56 -0.39 13.53
C CYS A 41 0.51 0.71 14.60
N ASP A 42 0.91 0.38 15.84
CA ASP A 42 1.05 1.31 16.96
C ASP A 42 2.11 2.40 16.70
N LYS A 43 3.02 2.17 15.76
CA LYS A 43 4.03 3.16 15.35
C LYS A 43 3.50 4.19 14.36
N LEU A 44 2.32 3.98 13.76
CA LEU A 44 1.71 4.95 12.86
C LEU A 44 0.98 6.04 13.67
N SER A 45 1.09 7.29 13.22
CA SER A 45 0.40 8.41 13.88
C SER A 45 -1.10 8.41 13.60
N ASP A 46 -1.51 8.01 12.40
CA ASP A 46 -2.90 7.75 12.03
C ASP A 46 -3.16 6.24 11.99
N GLN A 47 -4.03 5.79 12.89
CA GLN A 47 -4.39 4.39 13.03
C GLN A 47 -5.76 4.06 12.41
N SER A 48 -6.40 4.98 11.68
CA SER A 48 -7.79 4.82 11.24
C SER A 48 -8.00 3.67 10.25
N GLU A 49 -6.97 3.28 9.49
CA GLU A 49 -7.06 2.23 8.44
C GLU A 49 -6.15 1.02 8.68
N ILE A 50 -5.57 0.85 9.88
CA ILE A 50 -4.54 -0.17 10.16
C ILE A 50 -5.00 -1.62 9.99
N ASN A 51 -6.32 -1.84 9.94
CA ASN A 51 -6.91 -3.17 9.76
C ASN A 51 -7.10 -3.54 8.29
N ASN A 52 -7.05 -2.57 7.37
CA ASN A 52 -7.23 -2.85 5.95
C ASN A 52 -6.01 -3.59 5.37
N ARG A 53 -6.28 -4.58 4.52
CA ARG A 53 -5.24 -5.38 3.84
C ARG A 53 -4.37 -4.52 2.92
N VAL A 54 -4.99 -3.57 2.22
CA VAL A 54 -4.36 -2.57 1.35
C VAL A 54 -5.04 -1.23 1.60
N VAL A 55 -4.26 -0.15 1.65
CA VAL A 55 -4.76 1.23 1.73
C VAL A 55 -4.21 2.03 0.56
N ILE A 56 -5.09 2.67 -0.20
CA ILE A 56 -4.75 3.62 -1.28
C ILE A 56 -5.22 5.01 -0.86
N ASP A 57 -4.29 5.96 -0.72
CA ASP A 57 -4.60 7.36 -0.43
C ASP A 57 -3.83 8.26 -1.42
N GLY A 58 -4.53 8.73 -2.45
CA GLY A 58 -3.94 9.53 -3.52
C GLY A 58 -2.88 8.75 -4.32
N ASN A 59 -1.61 9.13 -4.15
CA ASN A 59 -0.42 8.51 -4.76
C ASN A 59 0.34 7.55 -3.83
N LEU A 60 -0.13 7.36 -2.58
CA LEU A 60 0.41 6.39 -1.63
C LEU A 60 -0.37 5.07 -1.69
N ILE A 61 0.34 3.95 -1.71
CA ILE A 61 -0.23 2.61 -1.56
C ILE A 61 0.51 1.86 -0.46
N THR A 62 -0.20 1.35 0.55
CA THR A 62 0.39 0.55 1.64
C THR A 62 -0.32 -0.78 1.86
N SER A 63 0.39 -1.75 2.46
CA SER A 63 -0.15 -3.09 2.72
C SER A 63 0.51 -3.75 3.94
N ARG A 64 -0.16 -4.76 4.50
CA ARG A 64 0.17 -5.31 5.83
C ARG A 64 1.36 -6.26 5.88
N GLY A 65 1.58 -7.15 4.91
CA GLY A 65 2.67 -8.12 4.99
C GLY A 65 2.65 -9.21 3.91
N PRO A 66 3.43 -10.29 4.07
CA PRO A 66 3.53 -11.35 3.05
C PRO A 66 2.18 -11.87 2.58
N GLY A 67 1.27 -12.13 3.52
CA GLY A 67 -0.09 -12.61 3.23
C GLY A 67 -1.02 -11.61 2.55
N THR A 68 -0.59 -10.37 2.30
CA THR A 68 -1.34 -9.35 1.55
C THR A 68 -0.58 -8.82 0.32
N THR A 69 0.47 -9.55 -0.10
CA THR A 69 1.37 -9.12 -1.20
C THR A 69 0.67 -9.11 -2.55
N LEU A 70 -0.16 -10.12 -2.83
CA LEU A 70 -0.88 -10.22 -4.09
C LEU A 70 -1.93 -9.12 -4.19
N GLU A 71 -2.70 -8.85 -3.14
CA GLU A 71 -3.64 -7.72 -3.12
C GLU A 71 -2.93 -6.39 -3.30
N PHE A 72 -1.76 -6.21 -2.69
CA PHE A 72 -0.95 -5.01 -2.85
C PHE A 72 -0.49 -4.81 -4.30
N ALA A 73 0.05 -5.86 -4.92
CA ALA A 73 0.49 -5.81 -6.31
C ALA A 73 -0.68 -5.56 -7.27
N LEU A 74 -1.81 -6.23 -7.05
CA LEU A 74 -3.01 -6.04 -7.87
C LEU A 74 -3.63 -4.66 -7.69
N ALA A 75 -3.60 -4.08 -6.49
CA ALA A 75 -4.01 -2.70 -6.25
C ALA A 75 -3.14 -1.69 -7.00
N ILE A 76 -1.83 -1.94 -7.11
CA ILE A 76 -0.92 -1.14 -7.95
C ILE A 76 -1.32 -1.27 -9.42
N VAL A 77 -1.56 -2.50 -9.90
CA VAL A 77 -2.00 -2.72 -11.29
C VAL A 77 -3.31 -2.00 -11.57
N GLU A 78 -4.32 -2.15 -10.70
CA GLU A 78 -5.63 -1.50 -10.86
C GLU A 78 -5.50 0.02 -10.90
N LYS A 79 -4.62 0.59 -10.07
CA LYS A 79 -4.37 2.05 -10.04
C LYS A 79 -3.79 2.60 -11.35
N PHE A 80 -2.94 1.84 -12.06
CA PHE A 80 -2.22 2.33 -13.25
C PHE A 80 -2.76 1.80 -14.58
N PHE A 81 -3.36 0.61 -14.58
CA PHE A 81 -3.79 -0.09 -15.79
C PHE A 81 -5.29 -0.44 -15.76
N GLY A 82 -5.99 -0.07 -14.70
CA GLY A 82 -7.43 -0.30 -14.55
C GLY A 82 -7.79 -1.69 -14.02
N ARG A 83 -9.04 -1.79 -13.58
CA ARG A 83 -9.60 -2.97 -12.91
C ARG A 83 -9.56 -4.23 -13.78
N GLU A 84 -9.84 -4.09 -15.07
CA GLU A 84 -9.84 -5.22 -16.01
C GLU A 84 -8.48 -5.92 -16.05
N LYS A 85 -7.38 -5.15 -16.13
CA LYS A 85 -6.03 -5.70 -16.15
C LYS A 85 -5.66 -6.38 -14.83
N ALA A 86 -6.07 -5.79 -13.71
CA ALA A 86 -5.88 -6.41 -12.40
C ALA A 86 -6.63 -7.75 -12.28
N LEU A 87 -7.88 -7.82 -12.77
CA LEU A 87 -8.66 -9.07 -12.76
C LEU A 87 -8.08 -10.13 -13.71
N GLU A 88 -7.59 -9.73 -14.89
CA GLU A 88 -6.89 -10.61 -15.82
C GLU A 88 -5.67 -11.26 -15.15
N LEU A 89 -4.81 -10.45 -14.53
CA LEU A 89 -3.62 -10.96 -13.81
C LEU A 89 -3.99 -11.80 -12.59
N ALA A 90 -4.99 -11.39 -11.82
CA ALA A 90 -5.46 -12.14 -10.66
C ALA A 90 -5.92 -13.56 -11.04
N LYS A 91 -6.62 -13.70 -12.18
CA LYS A 91 -7.02 -15.00 -12.73
C LYS A 91 -5.80 -15.80 -13.21
N ALA A 92 -4.91 -15.18 -13.97
CA ALA A 92 -3.69 -15.83 -14.48
C ALA A 92 -2.77 -16.33 -13.35
N MET A 93 -2.77 -15.64 -12.20
CA MET A 93 -2.00 -15.99 -11.01
C MET A 93 -2.72 -16.93 -10.05
N ILE A 94 -3.92 -17.46 -10.41
CA ILE A 94 -4.66 -18.39 -9.54
C ILE A 94 -4.97 -17.72 -8.18
N PHE A 95 -5.12 -16.39 -8.17
CA PHE A 95 -5.45 -15.62 -6.98
C PHE A 95 -6.97 -15.44 -6.83
N LEU A 96 -7.66 -15.24 -7.95
CA LEU A 96 -9.12 -15.27 -8.03
C LEU A 96 -9.53 -16.43 -8.91
N HIS A 97 -10.38 -17.30 -8.37
CA HIS A 97 -11.07 -18.33 -9.12
C HIS A 97 -12.56 -18.05 -9.05
N ASN A 98 -13.25 -18.30 -10.16
CA ASN A 98 -14.70 -18.42 -10.16
C ASN A 98 -15.09 -19.80 -9.61
#